data_AF-A7RFH3-F1
#
_entry.id   AF-A7RFH3-F1
#
_cell.length_a   1.000
_cell.length_b   1.000
_cell.length_c   1.000
_cell.angle_alpha   90.00
_cell.angle_beta   90.00
_cell.angle_gamma   90.00
#
_symmetry.space_group_name_H-M   'P 1'
#
loop_
_entity.id
_entity.type
_entity.pdbx_description
1 polymer ?
#
loop_
_entity_poly.entity_id
_entity_poly.type
_entity_poly.pdbx_seq_one_letter_code
_entity_poly.pdbx_strand_id
1 'polypeptide(L)' 'MGSEEEGAIEEYASSLADLTFNSKPLINVLTMLAEENGQYAASIVKLIEKRIQTVAQQYRLPSLYLLDSIIKNVGGDYLM' A
#
# COMPACT_ATOMS: atom_id res chain seq x y z
N MET A 1 0.70 16.69 15.05
CA MET A 1 1.35 15.56 14.35
C MET A 1 0.35 14.61 13.69
N GLY A 2 -0.93 14.51 14.13
CA GLY A 2 -1.92 13.63 13.47
C GLY A 2 -2.38 14.04 12.05
N SER A 3 -2.21 15.30 11.64
CA SER A 3 -2.77 15.80 10.38
C SER A 3 -2.05 15.33 9.11
N GLU A 4 -0.73 15.08 9.17
CA GLU A 4 0.06 14.69 8.00
C GLU A 4 0.00 13.18 7.76
N GLU A 5 0.04 12.38 8.84
CA GLU A 5 -0.15 10.92 8.75
C GLU A 5 -1.56 10.60 8.24
N GLU A 6 -2.61 11.21 8.82
CA GLU A 6 -3.99 10.96 8.37
C GLU A 6 -4.17 11.26 6.89
N GLY A 7 -3.65 12.39 6.39
CA GLY A 7 -3.71 12.74 4.98
C GLY A 7 -3.01 11.72 4.07
N ALA A 8 -1.79 11.31 4.43
CA ALA A 8 -1.05 10.28 3.70
C ALA A 8 -1.79 8.93 3.68
N ILE A 9 -2.36 8.54 4.80
CA ILE A 9 -3.11 7.28 4.95
C ILE A 9 -4.43 7.32 4.18
N GLU A 10 -5.14 8.45 4.16
CA GLU A 10 -6.35 8.62 3.35
C GLU A 10 -6.06 8.55 1.85
N GLU A 11 -5.02 9.25 1.37
CA GLU A 11 -4.59 9.21 -0.03
C GLU A 11 -4.17 7.79 -0.44
N TYR A 12 -3.39 7.12 0.41
CA TYR A 12 -2.97 5.74 0.19
C TYR A 12 -4.19 4.79 0.14
N ALA A 13 -5.12 4.92 1.08
CA ALA A 13 -6.32 4.09 1.14
C ALA A 13 -7.20 4.28 -0.11
N SER A 14 -7.36 5.51 -0.58
CA SER A 14 -8.11 5.85 -1.79
C SER A 14 -7.48 5.20 -3.02
N SER A 15 -6.19 5.42 -3.26
CA SER A 15 -5.46 4.81 -4.39
C SER A 15 -5.46 3.28 -4.31
N LEU A 16 -5.36 2.74 -3.09
CA LEU A 16 -5.40 1.31 -2.86
C LEU A 16 -6.77 0.76 -3.25
N ALA A 17 -7.89 1.42 -2.90
CA ALA A 17 -9.27 1.04 -3.27
C ALA A 17 -9.38 0.66 -4.77
N ASP A 18 -8.78 1.48 -5.63
CA ASP A 18 -8.82 1.33 -7.09
C ASP A 18 -8.04 0.12 -7.64
N LEU A 19 -7.16 -0.49 -6.84
CA LEU A 19 -6.37 -1.66 -7.23
C LEU A 19 -7.23 -2.95 -7.25
N THR A 20 -8.11 -3.04 -8.23
CA THR A 20 -9.10 -4.13 -8.40
C THR A 20 -8.61 -5.22 -9.37
N PHE A 21 -7.49 -5.02 -10.05
CA PHE A 21 -6.81 -6.00 -10.87
C PHE A 21 -5.30 -5.73 -10.83
N ASN A 22 -4.49 -6.60 -11.43
CA ASN A 22 -3.04 -6.45 -11.47
C ASN A 22 -2.63 -5.30 -12.41
N SER A 23 -2.80 -4.06 -11.94
CA SER A 23 -2.52 -2.83 -12.65
C SER A 23 -1.11 -2.37 -12.33
N LYS A 24 -0.17 -2.60 -13.23
CA LYS A 24 1.22 -2.15 -13.09
C LYS A 24 1.33 -0.63 -12.83
N PRO A 25 0.57 0.25 -13.50
CA PRO A 25 0.57 1.68 -13.19
C PRO A 25 0.16 1.98 -11.75
N LEU A 26 -0.93 1.38 -11.25
CA LEU A 26 -1.39 1.61 -9.89
C LEU A 26 -0.43 1.02 -8.84
N ILE A 27 0.14 -0.15 -9.12
CA ILE A 27 1.17 -0.73 -8.24
C ILE A 27 2.37 0.20 -8.13
N ASN A 28 2.84 0.77 -9.25
CA ASN A 28 3.95 1.72 -9.22
C ASN A 28 3.59 2.98 -8.42
N VAL A 29 2.39 3.54 -8.61
CA VAL A 29 1.92 4.71 -7.84
C VAL A 29 1.90 4.41 -6.34
N LEU A 30 1.29 3.29 -5.95
CA LEU A 30 1.24 2.87 -4.55
C LEU A 30 2.61 2.54 -3.95
N THR A 31 3.56 2.10 -4.79
CA THR A 31 4.96 1.87 -4.37
C THR A 31 5.67 3.21 -4.13
N MET A 32 5.50 4.20 -5.02
CA MET A 32 6.06 5.54 -4.86
C MET A 32 5.48 6.24 -3.62
N LEU A 33 4.15 6.17 -3.42
CA LEU A 33 3.52 6.72 -2.22
C LEU A 33 4.05 6.06 -0.93
N ALA A 34 4.34 4.76 -0.97
CA ALA A 34 4.91 4.04 0.17
C ALA A 34 6.35 4.49 0.47
N GLU A 35 7.14 4.78 -0.56
CA GLU A 35 8.49 5.32 -0.45
C GLU A 35 8.50 6.75 0.12
N GLU A 36 7.66 7.63 -0.44
CA GLU A 36 7.53 9.03 0.00
C GLU A 36 7.05 9.15 1.44
N ASN A 37 6.22 8.21 1.89
CA ASN A 37 5.63 8.18 3.22
C ASN A 37 6.23 7.08 4.12
N GLY A 38 7.51 6.74 3.93
CA GLY A 38 8.19 5.66 4.66
C GLY A 38 8.09 5.77 6.19
N GLN A 39 8.06 7.00 6.73
CA GLN A 39 7.84 7.26 8.17
C GLN A 39 6.49 6.75 8.71
N TYR A 40 5.53 6.46 7.84
CA TYR A 40 4.21 5.90 8.16
C TYR A 40 4.06 4.44 7.69
N ALA A 41 5.18 3.74 7.44
CA ALA A 41 5.19 2.36 6.92
C ALA A 41 4.28 1.42 7.72
N ALA A 42 4.31 1.49 9.06
CA ALA A 42 3.46 0.66 9.91
C ALA A 42 1.95 0.87 9.67
N SER A 43 1.52 2.09 9.39
CA SER A 43 0.13 2.43 9.10
C SER A 43 -0.26 2.00 7.68
N ILE A 44 0.65 2.13 6.71
CA ILE A 44 0.47 1.64 5.33
C ILE A 44 0.37 0.12 5.28
N VAL A 45 1.25 -0.60 5.99
CA VAL A 45 1.21 -2.07 6.09
C VAL A 45 -0.14 -2.53 6.64
N LYS A 46 -0.64 -1.91 7.72
CA LYS A 46 -1.97 -2.24 8.29
C LYS A 46 -3.11 -2.05 7.28
N LEU A 47 -3.05 -1.04 6.42
CA LEU A 47 -4.06 -0.86 5.35
C LEU A 47 -4.01 -2.00 4.33
N ILE A 48 -2.82 -2.38 3.88
CA ILE A 48 -2.62 -3.47 2.91
C ILE A 48 -3.07 -4.80 3.50
N GLU A 49 -2.68 -5.11 4.73
CA GLU A 49 -3.10 -6.31 5.47
C GLU A 49 -4.62 -6.38 5.62
N LYS A 50 -5.25 -5.28 6.08
CA LYS A 50 -6.70 -5.18 6.20
C LYS A 50 -7.39 -5.41 4.86
N ARG A 51 -6.82 -4.88 3.76
CA ARG A 51 -7.36 -5.13 2.41
C ARG A 51 -7.29 -6.62 2.09
N ILE A 52 -6.12 -7.26 2.22
CA ILE A 52 -5.94 -8.69 1.89
C ILE A 52 -6.94 -9.57 2.66
N GLN A 53 -7.19 -9.24 3.93
CA GLN A 53 -8.12 -9.97 4.79
C GLN A 53 -9.59 -9.77 4.41
N THR A 54 -9.98 -8.57 3.97
CA THR A 54 -11.40 -8.19 3.77
C THR A 54 -11.89 -8.29 2.32
N VAL A 55 -11.00 -8.17 1.33
CA VAL A 55 -11.43 -8.21 -0.09
C VAL A 55 -11.77 -9.62 -0.55
N ALA A 56 -12.65 -9.70 -1.56
CA ALA A 56 -12.95 -10.95 -2.26
C ALA A 56 -11.67 -11.58 -2.83
N GLN A 57 -11.64 -12.91 -2.92
CA GLN A 57 -10.44 -13.67 -3.24
C GLN A 57 -9.74 -13.23 -4.54
N GLN A 58 -10.51 -12.86 -5.56
CA GLN A 58 -10.01 -12.35 -6.84
C GLN A 58 -9.19 -11.04 -6.74
N TYR A 59 -9.40 -10.25 -5.68
CA TYR A 59 -8.72 -8.98 -5.45
C TYR A 59 -7.51 -9.09 -4.52
N ARG A 60 -7.27 -10.25 -3.91
CA ARG A 60 -6.11 -10.47 -3.03
C ARG A 60 -4.80 -10.49 -3.82
N LEU A 61 -4.81 -11.07 -5.01
CA LEU A 61 -3.62 -11.22 -5.84
C LEU A 61 -2.99 -9.85 -6.18
N PRO A 62 -3.74 -8.83 -6.66
CA PRO A 62 -3.20 -7.48 -6.84
C PRO A 62 -2.53 -6.89 -5.58
N SER A 63 -3.11 -7.09 -4.38
CA SER A 63 -2.53 -6.62 -3.13
C SER A 63 -1.23 -7.35 -2.76
N LEU A 64 -1.11 -8.63 -3.09
CA LEU A 64 0.14 -9.38 -2.92
C LEU A 64 1.23 -8.91 -3.90
N TYR A 65 0.87 -8.57 -5.14
CA TYR A 65 1.80 -7.95 -6.09
C TYR A 65 2.28 -6.57 -5.61
N LEU A 66 1.39 -5.79 -5.00
CA LEU A 66 1.78 -4.51 -4.40
C LEU A 66 2.78 -4.72 -3.26
N LEU A 67 2.50 -5.64 -2.33
CA LEU A 67 3.41 -5.93 -1.22
C LEU A 67 4.79 -6.37 -1.73
N ASP A 68 4.83 -7.24 -2.74
CA ASP A 68 6.07 -7.67 -3.41
C ASP A 68 6.82 -6.48 -4.03
N SER A 69 6.11 -5.56 -4.68
CA SER A 69 6.71 -4.34 -5.25
C SER A 69 7.31 -3.42 -4.19
N ILE A 70 6.61 -3.19 -3.07
CA ILE A 70 7.12 -2.36 -1.96
C ILE A 70 8.38 -2.99 -1.34
N ILE A 71 8.34 -4.29 -1.07
CA ILE A 71 9.48 -5.02 -0.50
C ILE A 71 10.70 -4.94 -1.41
N LYS A 72 10.50 -5.10 -2.73
CA LYS A 72 11.60 -5.12 -3.71
C LYS A 72 12.20 -3.75 -3.99
N ASN A 73 11.38 -2.71 -4.04
CA ASN A 73 11.80 -1.40 -4.55
C ASN A 73 12.00 -0.36 -3.44
N VAL A 74 11.33 -0.51 -2.29
CA VAL A 74 11.43 0.44 -1.17
C VAL A 74 12.28 -0.16 -0.05
N GLY A 75 11.93 -1.37 0.42
CA GLY A 75 12.63 -2.02 1.55
C GLY A 75 12.51 -1.21 2.86
N GLY A 76 13.61 -1.09 3.61
CA GLY A 76 13.69 -0.21 4.79
C GLY A 76 12.71 -0.58 5.90
N ASP A 77 11.91 0.40 6.36
CA ASP A 77 10.91 0.25 7.42
C ASP A 77 9.79 -0.76 7.08
N TYR A 78 9.70 -1.21 5.82
CA TYR A 78 8.79 -2.28 5.39
C TYR A 78 9.36 -3.70 5.57
N LEU A 79 10.63 -3.82 5.98
CA LEU A 79 11.32 -5.10 6.25
C LEU A 79 11.54 -5.38 7.74
N MET A 80 11.23 -4.40 8.60
CA MET A 80 11.54 -4.44 10.04
C MET A 80 10.38 -4.89 10.91
#